data_AF-A0A925RM56-F1
#
_entry.id   AF-A0A925RM56-F1
#
_cell.length_a   1.000
_cell.length_b   1.000
_cell.length_c   1.000
_cell.angle_alpha   90.00
_cell.angle_beta   90.00
_cell.angle_gamma   90.00
#
_symmetry.space_group_name_H-M   'P 1'
#
loop_
_entity.id
_entity.type
_entity.pdbx_description
1 polymer ?
#
loop_
_entity_poly.entity_id
_entity_poly.type
_entity_poly.pdbx_seq_one_letter_code
_entity_poly.pdbx_strand_id
1 'polypeptide(L)'
;MHRTLTLAVSLTMFVACSKADQPAPVAPAQPAAAPAAAVAGNSELENKGITMMQRMADMFVADAEDCEKLAVDIKAFIVEHRELIGQLTEGERAQSDQEKLAFEQRNKPVQEAVVAKMEPVIAKCGANPNVQAAMKDFPAE
;
A
#
# COMPACT_ATOMS: atom_id res chain seq x y z
N MET A 1 26.28 17.80 -17.68
CA MET A 1 26.98 17.17 -18.81
C MET A 1 25.94 16.56 -19.73
N HIS A 2 25.87 17.04 -20.97
CA HIS A 2 24.88 16.68 -21.99
C HIS A 2 25.20 15.31 -22.60
N ARG A 3 24.22 14.42 -22.72
CA ARG A 3 24.22 13.37 -23.77
C ARG A 3 22.80 13.08 -24.26
N THR A 4 22.43 13.80 -25.31
CA THR A 4 21.42 13.48 -26.31
C THR A 4 21.93 12.32 -27.18
N LEU A 5 21.11 11.30 -27.47
CA LEU A 5 21.39 10.32 -28.54
C LEU A 5 20.08 9.75 -29.16
N THR A 6 19.62 10.54 -30.12
CA THR A 6 18.98 10.30 -31.42
C THR A 6 19.08 8.89 -32.09
N LEU A 7 17.92 8.42 -32.59
CA LEU A 7 17.58 7.53 -33.74
C LEU A 7 18.31 6.18 -34.01
N ALA A 8 17.52 5.15 -34.34
CA ALA A 8 17.54 4.55 -35.69
C ALA A 8 16.34 3.60 -35.95
N VAL A 9 15.62 3.92 -37.03
CA VAL A 9 14.65 3.12 -37.77
C VAL A 9 15.32 1.87 -38.37
N SER A 10 14.64 0.73 -38.42
CA SER A 10 14.85 -0.24 -39.50
C SER A 10 13.56 -0.98 -39.86
N LEU A 11 13.08 -0.60 -41.04
CA LEU A 11 12.00 -1.21 -41.80
C LEU A 11 12.66 -2.12 -42.84
N THR A 12 12.40 -3.43 -42.80
CA THR A 12 12.63 -4.31 -43.96
C THR A 12 11.51 -5.32 -44.08
N MET A 13 10.73 -5.14 -45.14
CA MET A 13 9.82 -6.13 -45.71
C MET A 13 10.62 -7.31 -46.29
N PHE A 14 10.11 -8.53 -46.12
CA PHE A 14 10.28 -9.59 -47.11
C PHE A 14 8.98 -10.41 -47.22
N VAL A 15 8.44 -10.42 -48.42
CA VAL A 15 7.27 -11.17 -48.89
C VAL A 15 7.75 -12.51 -49.44
N ALA A 16 7.08 -13.61 -49.10
CA ALA A 16 7.04 -14.81 -49.94
C ALA A 16 5.76 -15.64 -49.70
N CYS A 17 5.03 -15.90 -50.79
CA CYS A 17 3.81 -16.69 -50.88
C CYS A 17 4.04 -18.19 -50.65
N SER A 18 3.11 -18.89 -50.00
CA SER A 18 2.23 -19.91 -50.63
C SER A 18 1.62 -20.91 -49.64
N LYS A 19 0.33 -21.19 -49.87
CA LYS A 19 -0.37 -22.50 -49.77
C LYS A 19 -1.15 -22.83 -48.47
N ALA A 20 -2.41 -23.19 -48.75
CA ALA A 20 -3.38 -23.98 -47.97
C ALA A 20 -4.27 -23.24 -46.95
N ASP A 21 -5.46 -22.84 -47.44
CA ASP A 21 -6.70 -22.84 -46.67
C ASP A 21 -6.90 -24.21 -45.98
N GLN A 22 -6.55 -24.28 -44.70
CA GLN A 22 -7.15 -25.23 -43.77
C GLN A 22 -8.07 -24.43 -42.84
N PRO A 23 -9.38 -24.75 -42.79
CA PRO A 23 -10.24 -24.23 -41.73
C PRO A 23 -9.65 -24.69 -40.40
N ALA A 24 -9.16 -23.73 -39.60
CA ALA A 24 -8.66 -24.00 -38.27
C ALA A 24 -9.79 -24.65 -37.44
N PRO A 25 -9.50 -25.69 -36.63
CA PRO A 25 -10.44 -26.20 -35.65
C PRO A 25 -10.88 -25.05 -34.75
N VAL A 26 -12.18 -24.80 -34.69
CA VAL A 26 -12.76 -23.81 -33.78
C VAL A 26 -12.43 -24.29 -32.37
N ALA A 27 -11.52 -23.61 -31.71
CA ALA A 27 -11.18 -23.88 -30.32
C ALA A 27 -12.49 -23.81 -29.50
N PRO A 28 -12.75 -24.78 -28.61
CA PRO A 28 -13.90 -24.72 -27.72
C PRO A 28 -13.92 -23.36 -27.03
N ALA A 29 -15.06 -22.67 -27.10
CA ALA A 29 -15.24 -21.40 -26.42
C ALA A 29 -14.82 -21.56 -24.96
N GLN A 30 -13.72 -20.90 -24.60
CA GLN A 30 -13.22 -20.88 -23.25
C GLN A 30 -14.35 -20.34 -22.37
N PRO A 31 -14.75 -21.03 -21.28
CA PRO A 31 -15.77 -20.54 -20.38
C PRO A 31 -15.42 -19.11 -19.97
N ALA A 32 -16.37 -18.18 -20.16
CA ALA A 32 -16.22 -16.81 -19.70
C ALA A 32 -15.80 -16.85 -18.23
N ALA A 33 -14.69 -16.18 -17.92
CA ALA A 33 -14.22 -16.04 -16.55
C ALA A 33 -15.40 -15.57 -15.70
N ALA A 34 -15.68 -16.29 -14.61
CA ALA A 34 -16.70 -15.89 -13.66
C ALA A 34 -16.44 -14.43 -13.26
N PRO A 35 -17.49 -13.59 -13.16
CA PRO A 35 -17.32 -12.20 -12.75
C PRO A 35 -16.52 -12.19 -11.44
N ALA A 36 -15.44 -11.41 -11.43
CA ALA A 36 -14.65 -11.19 -10.23
C ALA A 36 -15.61 -10.83 -9.11
N ALA A 37 -15.61 -11.62 -8.03
CA ALA A 37 -16.41 -11.34 -6.86
C ALA A 37 -16.13 -9.88 -6.48
N ALA A 38 -17.20 -9.09 -6.32
CA ALA A 38 -17.08 -7.72 -5.88
C ALA A 38 -16.25 -7.72 -4.59
N VAL A 39 -15.06 -7.12 -4.63
CA VAL A 39 -14.21 -6.92 -3.45
C VAL A 39 -15.08 -6.13 -2.48
N ALA A 40 -15.60 -6.80 -1.46
CA ALA A 40 -16.48 -6.20 -0.48
C ALA A 40 -15.67 -5.13 0.27
N GLY A 41 -15.80 -3.88 -0.14
CA GLY A 41 -15.09 -2.76 0.46
C GLY A 41 -15.59 -2.48 1.88
N ASN A 42 -14.68 -2.02 2.74
CA ASN A 42 -14.91 -1.50 4.09
C ASN A 42 -15.34 -2.56 5.10
N SER A 43 -14.52 -3.61 5.23
CA SER A 43 -14.67 -4.53 6.36
C SER A 43 -14.57 -3.78 7.70
N GLU A 44 -15.16 -4.33 8.76
CA GLU A 44 -15.05 -3.75 10.10
C GLU A 44 -13.58 -3.56 10.53
N LEU A 45 -12.73 -4.53 10.18
CA LEU A 45 -11.29 -4.48 10.46
C LEU A 45 -10.60 -3.34 9.69
N GLU A 46 -10.96 -3.13 8.42
CA GLU A 46 -10.47 -2.01 7.60
C GLU A 46 -10.80 -0.65 8.24
N ASN A 47 -12.05 -0.47 8.67
CA ASN A 47 -12.50 0.77 9.33
C ASN A 47 -11.78 1.01 10.66
N LYS A 48 -11.53 -0.05 11.44
CA LYS A 48 -10.74 0.02 12.67
C LYS A 48 -9.29 0.40 12.39
N GLY A 49 -8.68 -0.16 11.34
CA GLY A 49 -7.33 0.20 10.90
C GLY A 49 -7.21 1.67 10.51
N ILE A 50 -8.16 2.18 9.73
CA ILE A 50 -8.20 3.60 9.35
C ILE A 50 -8.34 4.51 10.57
N THR A 51 -9.24 4.16 11.48
CA THR A 51 -9.44 4.93 12.73
C THR A 51 -8.17 4.93 13.59
N MET A 52 -7.47 3.80 13.65
CA MET A 52 -6.21 3.68 14.38
C MET A 52 -5.10 4.55 13.76
N MET A 53 -4.97 4.56 12.42
CA MET A 53 -4.02 5.44 11.72
C MET A 53 -4.28 6.92 12.00
N GLN A 54 -5.55 7.34 11.99
CA GLN A 54 -5.94 8.72 12.30
C GLN A 54 -5.59 9.10 13.75
N ARG A 55 -5.91 8.22 14.71
CA ARG A 55 -5.56 8.45 16.13
C ARG A 55 -4.06 8.52 16.35
N MET A 56 -3.28 7.69 15.65
CA MET A 56 -1.83 7.75 15.70
C MET A 56 -1.34 9.11 15.20
N ALA A 57 -1.86 9.61 14.08
CA ALA A 57 -1.51 10.94 13.58
C ALA A 57 -1.90 12.08 14.54
N ASP A 58 -3.06 11.97 15.20
CA ASP A 58 -3.49 12.93 16.22
C ASP A 58 -2.52 12.97 17.41
N MET A 59 -2.08 11.80 17.89
CA MET A 59 -1.10 11.68 18.97
C MET A 59 0.27 12.25 18.58
N PHE A 60 0.75 12.00 17.36
CA PHE A 60 1.98 12.62 16.86
C PHE A 60 1.89 14.15 16.88
N VAL A 61 0.77 14.72 16.44
CA VAL A 61 0.58 16.18 16.44
C VAL A 61 0.44 16.74 17.85
N ALA A 62 -0.26 16.04 18.76
CA ALA A 62 -0.42 16.46 20.14
C ALA A 62 0.93 16.61 20.86
N ASP A 63 1.88 15.72 20.55
CA ASP A 63 3.20 15.67 21.18
C ASP A 63 4.33 16.22 20.28
N ALA A 64 3.99 16.97 19.22
CA ALA A 64 4.95 17.44 18.22
C ALA A 64 6.11 18.28 18.78
N GLU A 65 5.90 18.92 19.93
CA GLU A 65 6.88 19.77 20.59
C GLU A 65 7.72 19.03 21.65
N ASP A 66 7.33 17.81 22.03
CA ASP A 66 7.97 17.01 23.08
C ASP A 66 8.27 15.59 22.57
N CYS A 67 9.41 15.43 21.90
CA CYS A 67 9.79 14.15 21.32
C CYS A 67 10.01 13.04 22.36
N GLU A 68 10.31 13.39 23.62
CA GLU A 68 10.43 12.41 24.70
C GLU A 68 9.05 11.90 25.12
N LYS A 69 8.09 12.82 25.26
CA LYS A 69 6.70 12.46 25.49
C LYS A 69 6.14 11.64 24.32
N LEU A 70 6.39 12.06 23.07
CA LEU A 70 5.97 11.32 21.89
C LEU A 70 6.46 9.87 21.93
N ALA A 71 7.71 9.63 22.33
CA ALA A 71 8.25 8.28 22.46
C ALA A 71 7.50 7.44 23.51
N VAL A 72 7.12 8.05 24.64
CA VAL A 72 6.31 7.42 25.69
C VAL A 72 4.91 7.09 25.16
N ASP A 73 4.26 8.04 24.50
CA ASP A 73 2.91 7.89 23.97
C ASP A 73 2.85 6.87 22.83
N ILE A 74 3.87 6.78 21.96
CA ILE A 74 3.96 5.72 20.94
C ILE A 74 3.98 4.34 21.61
N LYS A 75 4.78 4.15 22.66
CA LYS A 75 4.84 2.86 23.38
C LYS A 75 3.51 2.53 24.04
N ALA A 76 2.87 3.51 24.67
CA ALA A 76 1.57 3.34 25.28
C ALA A 76 0.51 2.96 24.23
N PHE A 77 0.50 3.65 23.09
CA PHE A 77 -0.39 3.39 21.97
C PHE A 77 -0.24 1.95 21.44
N ILE A 78 0.99 1.46 21.27
CA ILE A 78 1.25 0.07 20.84
C ILE A 78 0.72 -0.93 21.87
N VAL A 79 0.92 -0.68 23.17
CA VAL A 79 0.42 -1.57 24.23
C VAL A 79 -1.10 -1.58 24.27
N GLU A 80 -1.75 -0.41 24.20
CA GLU A 80 -3.20 -0.26 24.22
C GLU A 80 -3.86 -0.95 23.02
N HIS A 81 -3.22 -0.90 21.84
CA HIS A 81 -3.80 -1.40 20.60
C HIS A 81 -3.16 -2.70 20.10
N ARG A 82 -2.35 -3.39 20.91
CA ARG A 82 -1.60 -4.59 20.50
C ARG A 82 -2.48 -5.64 19.80
N GLU A 83 -3.66 -5.92 20.36
CA GLU A 83 -4.58 -6.91 19.78
C GLU A 83 -5.06 -6.48 18.39
N LEU A 84 -5.49 -5.22 18.25
CA LEU A 84 -5.96 -4.68 16.98
C LEU A 84 -4.82 -4.62 15.95
N ILE A 85 -3.62 -4.21 16.35
CA ILE A 85 -2.44 -4.22 15.48
C ILE A 85 -2.19 -5.65 14.98
N GLY A 86 -2.25 -6.65 15.85
CA GLY A 86 -2.12 -8.06 15.46
C GLY A 86 -3.17 -8.49 14.44
N GLN A 87 -4.45 -8.17 14.68
CA GLN A 87 -5.55 -8.45 13.75
C GLN A 87 -5.33 -7.78 12.38
N LEU A 88 -4.85 -6.53 12.37
CA LEU A 88 -4.58 -5.79 11.14
C LEU A 88 -3.42 -6.39 10.36
N THR A 89 -2.32 -6.76 11.03
CA THR A 89 -1.16 -7.42 10.39
C THR A 89 -1.54 -8.78 9.81
N GLU A 90 -2.31 -9.59 10.54
CA GLU A 90 -2.80 -10.88 10.04
C GLU A 90 -3.76 -10.69 8.85
N GLY A 91 -4.66 -9.71 8.95
CA GLY A 91 -5.58 -9.34 7.87
C GLY A 91 -4.85 -8.91 6.60
N GLU A 92 -3.85 -8.03 6.72
CA GLU A 92 -3.01 -7.58 5.60
C GLU A 92 -2.23 -8.73 4.95
N ARG A 93 -1.66 -9.65 5.75
CA ARG A 93 -0.96 -10.83 5.24
C ARG A 93 -1.88 -11.80 4.51
N ALA A 94 -3.16 -11.84 4.89
CA ALA A 94 -4.16 -12.70 4.25
C ALA A 94 -4.72 -12.12 2.93
N GLN A 95 -4.53 -10.82 2.68
CA GLN A 95 -5.02 -10.17 1.45
C GLN A 95 -4.23 -10.61 0.21
N SER A 96 -4.96 -10.85 -0.87
CA SER A 96 -4.40 -10.93 -2.22
C SER A 96 -3.90 -9.57 -2.71
N ASP A 97 -3.01 -9.56 -3.70
CA ASP A 97 -2.50 -8.33 -4.31
C ASP A 97 -3.62 -7.43 -4.86
N GLN A 98 -4.69 -8.03 -5.40
CA GLN A 98 -5.85 -7.28 -5.89
C GLN A 98 -6.61 -6.58 -4.76
N GLU A 99 -6.74 -7.24 -3.60
CA GLU A 99 -7.37 -6.65 -2.42
C GLU A 99 -6.51 -5.54 -1.82
N LYS A 100 -5.19 -5.71 -1.75
CA LYS A 100 -4.24 -4.68 -1.32
C LYS A 100 -4.32 -3.44 -2.21
N LEU A 101 -4.30 -3.62 -3.53
CA LEU A 101 -4.43 -2.53 -4.48
C LEU A 101 -5.79 -1.82 -4.35
N ALA A 102 -6.88 -2.59 -4.19
CA ALA A 102 -8.20 -2.01 -4.01
C ALA A 102 -8.32 -1.24 -2.68
N PHE A 103 -7.71 -1.75 -1.60
CA PHE A 103 -7.61 -1.05 -0.31
C PHE A 103 -6.83 0.25 -0.46
N GLU A 104 -5.64 0.21 -1.07
CA GLU A 104 -4.81 1.39 -1.32
C GLU A 104 -5.58 2.46 -2.09
N GLN A 105 -6.20 2.09 -3.22
CA GLN A 105 -6.94 3.03 -4.06
C GLN A 105 -8.10 3.70 -3.32
N ARG A 106 -8.87 2.93 -2.52
CA ARG A 106 -10.00 3.47 -1.77
C ARG A 106 -9.56 4.37 -0.61
N ASN A 107 -8.47 4.02 0.05
CA ASN A 107 -8.03 4.69 1.29
C ASN A 107 -6.89 5.69 1.10
N LYS A 108 -6.36 5.83 -0.12
CA LYS A 108 -5.30 6.77 -0.47
C LYS A 108 -5.51 8.19 0.08
N PRO A 109 -6.70 8.82 -0.05
CA PRO A 109 -6.89 10.17 0.51
C PRO A 109 -6.70 10.23 2.02
N VAL A 110 -7.10 9.18 2.75
CA VAL A 110 -6.95 9.11 4.20
C VAL A 110 -5.50 8.85 4.58
N GLN A 111 -4.82 7.94 3.87
CA GLN A 111 -3.40 7.67 4.07
C GLN A 111 -2.55 8.92 3.80
N GLU A 112 -2.81 9.63 2.71
CA GLU A 112 -2.13 10.89 2.38
C GLU A 112 -2.36 11.96 3.45
N ALA A 113 -3.57 12.10 3.96
CA ALA A 113 -3.87 13.03 5.04
C ALA A 113 -3.14 12.70 6.34
N VAL A 114 -3.07 11.41 6.71
CA VAL A 114 -2.32 10.91 7.87
C VAL A 114 -0.83 11.21 7.71
N VAL A 115 -0.25 10.87 6.56
CA VAL A 115 1.18 11.11 6.28
C VAL A 115 1.49 12.60 6.33
N ALA A 116 0.73 13.44 5.63
CA ALA A 116 0.94 14.89 5.60
C ALA A 116 0.85 15.50 7.01
N LYS A 117 -0.01 14.94 7.87
CA LYS A 117 -0.17 15.37 9.26
C LYS A 117 1.03 14.96 10.13
N MET A 118 1.59 13.78 9.92
CA MET A 118 2.72 13.26 10.70
C MET A 118 4.08 13.76 10.19
N GLU A 119 4.21 14.10 8.90
CA GLU A 119 5.47 14.51 8.26
C GLU A 119 6.26 15.57 9.05
N PRO A 120 5.70 16.71 9.49
CA PRO A 120 6.46 17.70 10.25
C PRO A 120 6.96 17.16 11.60
N VAL A 121 6.17 16.29 12.24
CA VAL A 121 6.54 15.65 13.51
C VAL A 121 7.68 14.66 13.30
N ILE A 122 7.61 13.86 12.23
CA ILE A 122 8.67 12.92 11.85
C ILE A 122 9.95 13.69 11.51
N ALA A 123 9.86 14.78 10.76
CA ALA A 123 11.03 15.62 10.44
C ALA A 123 11.70 16.18 11.71
N LYS A 124 10.90 16.52 12.73
CA LYS A 124 11.39 17.06 13.99
C LYS A 124 11.89 16.01 14.97
N CYS A 125 11.13 14.95 15.18
CA CYS A 125 11.34 13.95 16.23
C CYS A 125 11.90 12.61 15.73
N GLY A 126 11.94 12.37 14.42
CA GLY A 126 12.38 11.08 13.84
C GLY A 126 13.85 10.73 14.10
N ALA A 127 14.68 11.72 14.43
CA ALA A 127 16.08 11.51 14.84
C ALA A 127 16.23 11.26 16.35
N ASN A 128 15.16 11.39 17.14
CA ASN A 128 15.21 11.12 18.58
C ASN A 128 15.36 9.60 18.82
N PRO A 129 16.37 9.16 19.60
CA PRO A 129 16.64 7.73 19.80
C PRO A 129 15.51 7.00 20.53
N ASN A 130 14.77 7.68 21.41
CA ASN A 130 13.64 7.09 22.13
C ASN A 130 12.43 6.92 21.20
N VAL A 131 12.19 7.86 20.29
CA VAL A 131 11.17 7.72 19.23
C VAL A 131 11.53 6.55 18.31
N GLN A 132 12.78 6.47 17.85
CA GLN A 132 13.24 5.35 17.02
C GLN A 132 13.12 3.99 17.74
N ALA A 133 13.42 3.96 19.05
CA ALA A 133 13.25 2.76 19.85
C ALA A 133 11.77 2.37 19.97
N ALA A 134 10.88 3.32 20.23
CA ALA A 134 9.44 3.08 20.31
C ALA A 134 8.87 2.56 18.98
N MET A 135 9.33 3.08 17.84
CA MET A 135 8.87 2.63 16.52
C MET A 135 9.28 1.18 16.19
N LYS A 136 10.33 0.65 16.80
CA LYS A 136 10.72 -0.77 16.63
C LYS A 136 9.79 -1.75 17.35
N ASP A 137 8.95 -1.26 18.27
CA ASP A 137 7.98 -2.08 18.98
C ASP A 137 6.70 -2.31 18.14
N PHE A 138 6.54 -1.61 17.01
CA PHE A 138 5.54 -1.99 16.02
C PHE A 138 5.91 -3.35 15.41
N PRO A 139 4.95 -4.28 15.27
CA PRO A 139 5.21 -5.52 14.56
C PRO A 139 5.58 -5.20 13.11
N ALA A 140 6.83 -5.46 12.77
CA ALA A 140 7.31 -5.41 11.40
C ALA A 140 6.79 -6.64 10.63
N GLU A 141 6.66 -6.49 9.31
CA GLU A 141 6.42 -7.61 8.39
C GLU A 141 7.48 -8.71 8.51
#